data_AF-A0A6P0TZ53-F1
#
_entry.id   AF-A0A6P0TZ53-F1
#
_cell.length_a   1.000
_cell.length_b   1.000
_cell.length_c   1.000
_cell.angle_alpha   90.00
_cell.angle_beta   90.00
_cell.angle_gamma   90.00
#
_symmetry.space_group_name_H-M   'P 1'
#
loop_
_entity.id
_entity.type
_entity.pdbx_description
1 polymer ?
#
loop_
_entity_poly.entity_id
_entity_poly.type
_entity_poly.pdbx_seq_one_letter_code
_entity_poly.pdbx_strand_id
1 'polypeptide(L)'
;MPWASKVKAIVQMWLPGGEGGHAIADILTGKVNPSGKLPVTFPKAYEDNPTYIHFPGGAQADYGEGIFVGYRYYAKTGIKPLFPFGHGLSYTQFELSEPALTEPTDPEGDRHVSVTVANTGDRAGAETVQLYVEMPNCPEASAPLNLCAFEKIYLEPGARQSLSLIVPKRAFAYFDEDANDWTAAPGPHQIHLATSAANIQHSFNMAFKE
;
A
#
# COMPACT_ATOMS: atom_id res chain seq x y z
N MET A 1 12.39 2.53 -16.30
CA MET A 1 11.89 3.08 -17.58
C MET A 1 12.57 4.41 -17.88
N PRO A 2 13.73 4.43 -18.59
CA PRO A 2 14.49 5.67 -18.83
C PRO A 2 13.77 6.69 -19.73
N TRP A 3 12.69 6.27 -20.40
CA TRP A 3 11.87 7.08 -21.28
C TRP A 3 10.62 7.67 -20.60
N ALA A 4 10.36 7.35 -19.32
CA ALA A 4 9.10 7.71 -18.65
C ALA A 4 8.83 9.22 -18.64
N SER A 5 9.87 10.05 -18.49
CA SER A 5 9.75 11.52 -18.53
C SER A 5 9.55 12.12 -19.92
N LYS A 6 9.68 11.30 -20.98
CA LYS A 6 9.56 11.74 -22.38
C LYS A 6 8.16 11.54 -22.96
N VAL A 7 7.26 10.91 -22.21
CA VAL A 7 5.88 10.64 -22.63
C VAL A 7 4.90 11.36 -21.72
N LYS A 8 3.68 11.63 -22.21
CA LYS A 8 2.65 12.33 -21.44
C LYS A 8 1.84 11.41 -20.52
N ALA A 9 1.74 10.13 -20.87
CA ALA A 9 1.02 9.14 -20.09
C ALA A 9 1.62 7.75 -20.30
N ILE A 10 1.49 6.88 -19.29
CA ILE A 10 1.89 5.47 -19.32
C ILE A 10 0.72 4.67 -18.77
N VAL A 11 0.27 3.65 -19.51
CA VAL A 11 -0.75 2.69 -19.05
C VAL A 11 -0.11 1.31 -18.99
N GLN A 12 -0.04 0.74 -17.78
CA GLN A 12 0.51 -0.59 -17.55
C GLN A 12 -0.61 -1.64 -17.62
N MET A 13 -0.68 -2.37 -18.74
CA MET A 13 -1.71 -3.40 -18.98
C MET A 13 -1.31 -4.83 -18.56
N TRP A 14 -0.07 -5.03 -18.11
CA TRP A 14 0.47 -6.35 -17.81
C TRP A 14 0.30 -7.35 -18.98
N LEU A 15 -0.23 -8.54 -18.70
CA LEU A 15 -0.61 -9.56 -19.68
C LEU A 15 -2.15 -9.62 -19.72
N PRO A 16 -2.83 -8.78 -20.52
CA PRO A 16 -4.27 -8.55 -20.38
C PRO A 16 -5.16 -9.64 -21.03
N GLY A 17 -4.59 -10.75 -21.49
CA GLY A 17 -5.33 -11.84 -22.14
C GLY A 17 -5.96 -11.46 -23.48
N GLY A 18 -6.88 -12.30 -23.97
CA GLY A 18 -7.51 -12.13 -25.29
C GLY A 18 -8.36 -10.87 -25.43
N GLU A 19 -8.98 -10.41 -24.33
CA GLU A 19 -9.82 -9.21 -24.31
C GLU A 19 -9.04 -7.91 -24.05
N GLY A 20 -7.70 -7.99 -23.99
CA GLY A 20 -6.86 -6.85 -23.64
C GLY A 20 -6.99 -5.66 -24.58
N GLY A 21 -7.27 -5.91 -25.86
CA GLY A 21 -7.53 -4.86 -26.85
C GLY A 21 -8.78 -4.04 -26.55
N HIS A 22 -9.87 -4.70 -26.13
CA HIS A 22 -11.10 -4.03 -25.71
C HIS A 22 -10.89 -3.25 -24.42
N ALA A 23 -10.22 -3.86 -23.45
CA ALA A 23 -9.95 -3.23 -22.15
C ALA A 23 -9.10 -1.94 -22.30
N ILE A 24 -8.01 -1.97 -23.07
CA ILE A 24 -7.18 -0.77 -23.26
C ILE A 24 -7.91 0.30 -24.07
N ALA A 25 -8.74 -0.07 -25.06
CA ALA A 25 -9.53 0.90 -25.81
C ALA A 25 -10.52 1.64 -24.90
N ASP A 26 -11.20 0.92 -24.01
CA ASP A 26 -12.13 1.50 -23.05
C ASP A 26 -11.43 2.46 -22.06
N ILE A 27 -10.21 2.13 -21.63
CA ILE A 27 -9.38 3.02 -20.79
C ILE A 27 -8.94 4.25 -21.59
N LEU A 28 -8.30 4.07 -22.75
CA LEU A 28 -7.73 5.19 -23.52
C LEU A 28 -8.79 6.17 -24.03
N THR A 29 -10.01 5.69 -24.30
CA THR A 29 -11.15 6.54 -24.70
C THR A 29 -11.87 7.18 -23.52
N GLY A 30 -11.51 6.81 -22.29
CA GLY A 30 -12.15 7.29 -21.07
C GLY A 30 -13.55 6.71 -20.82
N LYS A 31 -13.96 5.68 -21.57
CA LYS A 31 -15.19 4.91 -21.30
C LYS A 31 -15.11 4.20 -19.95
N VAL A 32 -13.91 3.76 -19.55
CA VAL A 32 -13.61 3.25 -18.21
C VAL A 32 -12.50 4.11 -17.60
N ASN A 33 -12.67 4.48 -16.34
CA ASN A 33 -11.65 5.17 -15.56
C ASN A 33 -10.67 4.14 -14.93
N PRO A 34 -9.35 4.21 -15.19
CA PRO A 34 -8.39 3.28 -14.60
C PRO A 34 -8.37 3.39 -13.08
N SER A 35 -8.34 2.24 -12.43
CA SER A 35 -8.35 2.16 -10.96
C SER A 35 -7.46 1.02 -10.44
N GLY A 36 -6.49 0.58 -11.24
CA GLY A 36 -5.48 -0.39 -10.83
C GLY A 36 -4.41 0.26 -9.96
N LYS A 37 -3.91 -0.46 -8.96
CA LYS A 37 -2.78 -0.07 -8.11
C LYS A 37 -1.65 -1.09 -8.26
N LEU A 38 -0.40 -0.64 -8.26
CA LEU A 38 0.76 -1.51 -8.44
C LEU A 38 0.91 -2.49 -7.26
N PRO A 39 0.96 -3.81 -7.49
CA PRO A 39 1.23 -4.79 -6.44
C PRO A 39 2.74 -4.94 -6.15
N VAL A 40 3.60 -4.27 -6.93
CA VAL A 40 5.05 -4.31 -6.81
C VAL A 40 5.64 -2.92 -6.96
N THR A 41 6.81 -2.69 -6.37
CA THR A 41 7.56 -1.46 -6.60
C THR A 41 8.33 -1.54 -7.90
N PHE A 42 8.24 -0.52 -8.75
CA PHE A 42 9.09 -0.39 -9.92
C PHE A 42 10.31 0.48 -9.56
N PRO A 43 11.54 -0.09 -9.55
CA PRO A 43 12.73 0.66 -9.23
C PRO A 43 13.08 1.69 -10.32
N LYS A 44 13.95 2.66 -9.97
CA LYS A 44 14.57 3.55 -10.97
C LYS A 44 15.74 2.84 -11.65
N ALA A 45 16.60 2.21 -10.85
CA ALA A 45 17.73 1.40 -11.29
C ALA A 45 17.60 -0.02 -10.72
N TYR A 46 18.08 -1.04 -11.44
CA TYR A 46 17.96 -2.43 -10.98
C TYR A 46 18.69 -2.64 -9.64
N GLU A 47 19.77 -1.91 -9.46
CA GLU A 47 20.63 -1.82 -8.28
C GLU A 47 19.90 -1.29 -7.03
N ASP A 48 18.79 -0.57 -7.20
CA ASP A 48 17.97 -0.10 -6.07
C ASP A 48 17.15 -1.23 -5.44
N ASN A 49 17.08 -2.40 -6.09
CA ASN A 49 16.34 -3.54 -5.56
C ASN A 49 17.12 -4.20 -4.41
N PRO A 50 16.51 -4.46 -3.24
CA PRO A 50 17.19 -5.11 -2.12
C PRO A 50 17.85 -6.45 -2.46
N THR A 51 17.31 -7.17 -3.45
CA THR A 51 17.84 -8.48 -3.86
C THR A 51 19.01 -8.38 -4.84
N TYR A 52 19.35 -7.19 -5.34
CA TYR A 52 20.37 -6.98 -6.38
C TYR A 52 21.71 -7.63 -6.03
N ILE A 53 22.13 -7.56 -4.77
CA ILE A 53 23.42 -8.08 -4.30
C ILE A 53 23.46 -9.61 -4.33
N HIS A 54 22.33 -10.27 -4.05
CA HIS A 54 22.27 -11.72 -3.82
C HIS A 54 21.59 -12.51 -4.95
N PHE A 55 20.86 -11.86 -5.86
CA PHE A 55 20.18 -12.49 -6.99
C PHE A 55 21.03 -12.45 -8.28
N PRO A 56 21.05 -13.51 -9.12
CA PRO A 56 20.28 -14.77 -9.04
C PRO A 56 20.86 -15.82 -8.08
N GLY A 57 21.98 -15.51 -7.43
CA GLY A 57 22.77 -16.49 -6.68
C GLY A 57 23.40 -17.53 -7.61
N GLY A 58 23.69 -18.70 -7.05
CA GLY A 58 24.19 -19.88 -7.78
C GLY A 58 23.36 -21.12 -7.44
N ALA A 59 24.02 -22.19 -6.98
CA ALA A 59 23.32 -23.35 -6.42
C ALA A 59 22.60 -23.04 -5.09
N GLN A 60 23.02 -21.95 -4.42
CA GLN A 60 22.41 -21.39 -3.22
C GLN A 60 22.23 -19.87 -3.45
N ALA A 61 21.18 -19.31 -2.84
CA ALA A 61 20.92 -17.88 -2.82
C ALA A 61 20.60 -17.47 -1.38
N ASP A 62 21.34 -16.49 -0.86
CA ASP A 62 21.15 -15.98 0.49
C ASP A 62 20.17 -14.79 0.46
N TYR A 63 19.17 -14.79 1.33
CA TYR A 63 18.16 -13.73 1.42
C TYR A 63 18.65 -12.63 2.36
N GLY A 64 19.74 -11.96 1.97
CA GLY A 64 20.42 -10.97 2.80
C GLY A 64 19.58 -9.73 3.12
N GLU A 65 18.50 -9.49 2.37
CA GLU A 65 17.55 -8.42 2.62
C GLU A 65 16.58 -8.70 3.79
N GLY A 66 16.46 -9.95 4.24
CA GLY A 66 15.52 -10.36 5.28
C GLY A 66 14.09 -9.92 4.98
N ILE A 67 13.41 -9.30 5.95
CA ILE A 67 12.03 -8.80 5.77
C ILE A 67 11.93 -7.57 4.86
N PHE A 68 13.06 -6.94 4.50
CA PHE A 68 13.10 -5.71 3.72
C PHE A 68 13.03 -6.03 2.22
N VAL A 69 11.92 -6.63 1.80
CA VAL A 69 11.62 -6.93 0.40
C VAL A 69 10.69 -5.87 -0.18
N GLY A 70 11.00 -5.40 -1.39
CA GLY A 70 10.16 -4.44 -2.11
C GLY A 70 9.97 -3.15 -1.32
N TYR A 71 8.73 -2.64 -1.24
CA TYR A 71 8.43 -1.34 -0.64
C TYR A 71 8.91 -1.16 0.81
N ARG A 72 9.06 -2.26 1.57
CA ARG A 72 9.63 -2.25 2.92
C ARG A 72 11.07 -1.72 2.93
N TYR A 73 11.87 -2.14 1.96
CA TYR A 73 13.24 -1.65 1.78
C TYR A 73 13.29 -0.18 1.36
N TYR A 74 12.47 0.21 0.38
CA TYR A 74 12.42 1.60 -0.08
C TYR A 74 11.95 2.54 1.04
N ALA A 75 10.99 2.13 1.87
CA ALA A 75 10.56 2.87 3.05
C ALA A 75 11.69 2.99 4.08
N LYS A 76 12.42 1.89 4.38
CA LYS A 76 13.55 1.90 5.32
C LYS A 76 14.73 2.76 4.86
N THR A 77 15.06 2.73 3.57
CA THR A 77 16.27 3.37 3.04
C THR A 77 16.01 4.80 2.52
N GLY A 78 14.76 5.18 2.31
CA GLY A 78 14.39 6.45 1.69
C GLY A 78 14.71 6.53 0.18
N ILE A 79 15.14 5.43 -0.45
CA ILE A 79 15.34 5.37 -1.90
C ILE A 79 13.99 5.57 -2.58
N LYS A 80 13.88 6.58 -3.45
CA LYS A 80 12.63 6.90 -4.14
C LYS A 80 12.48 6.00 -5.38
N PRO A 81 11.53 5.06 -5.41
CA PRO A 81 11.30 4.22 -6.59
C PRO A 81 10.78 5.05 -7.77
N LEU A 82 10.75 4.45 -8.96
CA LEU A 82 10.16 5.09 -10.14
C LEU A 82 8.63 5.13 -10.00
N PHE A 83 8.04 3.99 -9.61
CA PHE A 83 6.64 3.91 -9.21
C PHE A 83 6.53 3.08 -7.92
N PRO A 84 5.99 3.66 -6.83
CA PRO A 84 5.93 2.98 -5.53
C PRO A 84 4.88 1.87 -5.52
N PHE A 85 4.99 0.96 -4.55
CA PHE A 85 3.92 0.00 -4.27
C PHE A 85 2.60 0.72 -3.96
N GLY A 86 1.49 0.15 -4.42
CA GLY A 86 0.16 0.74 -4.30
C GLY A 86 -0.07 1.96 -5.19
N HIS A 87 0.88 2.36 -6.05
CA HIS A 87 0.69 3.49 -6.95
C HIS A 87 -0.31 3.19 -8.06
N GLY A 88 -1.16 4.15 -8.39
CA GLY A 88 -2.01 4.10 -9.56
C GLY A 88 -2.85 5.36 -9.66
N LEU A 89 -2.89 5.95 -10.86
CA LEU A 89 -3.61 7.18 -11.15
C LEU A 89 -5.03 6.89 -11.62
N SER A 90 -5.85 7.95 -11.63
CA SER A 90 -7.25 7.95 -12.06
C SER A 90 -7.49 9.15 -12.98
N TYR A 91 -8.55 9.10 -13.78
CA TYR A 91 -9.06 10.26 -14.53
C TYR A 91 -9.90 11.21 -13.68
N THR A 92 -10.16 10.85 -12.41
CA THR A 92 -10.79 11.73 -11.41
C THR A 92 -9.89 11.91 -10.20
N GLN A 93 -10.27 12.81 -9.29
CA GLN A 93 -9.57 13.07 -8.04
C GLN A 93 -10.41 12.59 -6.85
N PHE A 94 -9.71 12.10 -5.82
CA PHE A 94 -10.34 11.68 -4.57
C PHE A 94 -9.69 12.39 -3.39
N GLU A 95 -10.53 12.72 -2.41
CA GLU A 95 -10.11 13.24 -1.12
C GLU A 95 -10.51 12.25 -0.02
N LEU A 96 -9.62 12.05 0.95
CA LEU A 96 -9.86 11.25 2.13
C LEU A 96 -10.00 12.20 3.32
N SER A 97 -11.00 11.95 4.17
CA SER A 97 -11.13 12.67 5.45
C SER A 97 -10.03 12.26 6.43
N GLU A 98 -9.91 13.00 7.52
CA GLU A 98 -9.23 12.49 8.71
C GLU A 98 -9.87 11.14 9.13
N PRO A 99 -9.04 10.14 9.49
CA PRO A 99 -9.53 8.84 9.91
C PRO A 99 -10.11 8.89 11.31
N ALA A 100 -11.22 8.18 11.52
CA ALA A 100 -11.82 7.97 12.83
C ALA A 100 -11.59 6.53 13.30
N LEU A 101 -11.12 6.38 14.53
CA LEU A 101 -11.03 5.09 15.19
C LEU A 101 -12.38 4.72 15.78
N THR A 102 -12.84 3.51 15.49
CA THR A 102 -14.00 2.97 16.21
C THR A 102 -13.51 2.22 17.44
N GLU A 103 -14.13 2.48 18.59
CA GLU A 103 -13.86 1.73 19.81
C GLU A 103 -14.08 0.23 19.55
N PRO A 104 -13.09 -0.63 19.80
CA PRO A 104 -13.23 -2.05 19.54
C PRO A 104 -14.22 -2.66 20.53
N THR A 105 -15.13 -3.51 20.04
CA THR A 105 -16.05 -4.27 20.90
C THR A 105 -15.33 -5.31 21.74
N ASP A 106 -14.20 -5.81 21.23
CA ASP A 106 -13.27 -6.69 21.92
C ASP A 106 -11.91 -5.97 22.05
N PRO A 107 -11.46 -5.63 23.27
CA PRO A 107 -10.14 -5.03 23.50
C PRO A 107 -8.99 -5.82 22.86
N GLU A 108 -9.14 -7.13 22.72
CA GLU A 108 -8.14 -8.01 22.11
C GLU A 108 -8.38 -8.28 20.62
N GLY A 109 -9.50 -7.83 20.07
CA GLY A 109 -9.93 -8.11 18.71
C GLY A 109 -9.35 -7.16 17.66
N ASP A 110 -9.84 -7.29 16.43
CA ASP A 110 -9.45 -6.44 15.33
C ASP A 110 -9.82 -4.97 15.57
N ARG A 111 -9.13 -4.07 14.88
CA ARG A 111 -9.36 -2.63 14.96
C ARG A 111 -10.07 -2.14 13.71
N HIS A 112 -10.94 -1.17 13.87
CA HIS A 112 -11.69 -0.59 12.76
C HIS A 112 -11.30 0.87 12.56
N VAL A 113 -10.87 1.19 11.34
CA VAL A 113 -10.55 2.54 10.91
C VAL A 113 -11.59 2.98 9.90
N SER A 114 -12.33 4.03 10.24
CA SER A 114 -13.32 4.64 9.37
C SER A 114 -12.74 5.86 8.65
N VAL A 115 -13.01 5.99 7.35
CA VAL A 115 -12.60 7.14 6.54
C VAL A 115 -13.67 7.44 5.51
N THR A 116 -14.00 8.72 5.34
CA THR A 116 -14.85 9.17 4.23
C THR A 116 -13.99 9.42 3.01
N VAL A 117 -14.35 8.80 1.89
CA VAL A 117 -13.77 9.04 0.57
C VAL A 117 -14.76 9.87 -0.24
N ALA A 118 -14.29 10.96 -0.83
CA ALA A 118 -15.07 11.80 -1.73
C ALA A 118 -14.45 11.81 -3.12
N ASN A 119 -15.26 11.64 -4.16
CA ASN A 119 -14.84 11.90 -5.54
C ASN A 119 -15.06 13.37 -5.84
N THR A 120 -13.98 14.13 -5.97
CA THR A 120 -14.01 15.59 -6.16
C THR A 120 -13.81 16.03 -7.61
N GLY A 121 -13.56 15.08 -8.51
CA GLY A 121 -13.47 15.37 -9.94
C GLY A 121 -14.81 15.25 -10.67
N ASP A 122 -14.74 15.33 -12.00
CA ASP A 122 -15.89 15.36 -12.92
C ASP A 122 -16.23 14.00 -13.55
N ARG A 123 -15.51 12.94 -13.16
CA ARG A 123 -15.67 11.59 -13.70
C ARG A 123 -15.92 10.58 -12.59
N ALA A 124 -16.79 9.62 -12.85
CA ALA A 124 -16.92 8.48 -12.00
C ALA A 124 -15.60 7.67 -12.00
N GLY A 125 -15.30 7.02 -10.89
CA GLY A 125 -14.06 6.26 -10.77
C GLY A 125 -14.00 5.50 -9.46
N ALA A 126 -12.93 4.71 -9.30
CA ALA A 126 -12.68 4.01 -8.05
C ALA A 126 -11.31 4.36 -7.46
N GLU A 127 -11.27 4.43 -6.13
CA GLU A 127 -10.07 4.63 -5.34
C GLU A 127 -9.84 3.42 -4.42
N THR A 128 -8.58 3.11 -4.15
CA THR A 128 -8.15 2.10 -3.18
C THR A 128 -7.46 2.77 -2.02
N VAL A 129 -8.15 2.82 -0.89
CA VAL A 129 -7.62 3.26 0.40
C VAL A 129 -6.75 2.15 0.97
N GLN A 130 -5.57 2.50 1.48
CA GLN A 130 -4.58 1.58 2.03
C GLN A 130 -4.22 2.00 3.44
N LEU A 131 -4.10 1.03 4.35
CA LEU A 131 -3.58 1.21 5.69
C LEU A 131 -2.26 0.49 5.83
N TYR A 132 -1.28 1.19 6.38
CA TYR A 132 0.02 0.64 6.73
C TYR A 132 0.23 0.75 8.23
N VAL A 133 0.89 -0.25 8.82
CA VAL A 133 1.32 -0.23 10.21
C VAL A 133 2.84 -0.11 10.30
N GLU A 134 3.27 0.79 11.18
CA GLU A 134 4.63 0.92 11.68
C GLU A 134 4.64 0.50 13.16
N MET A 135 5.65 -0.26 13.55
CA MET A 135 5.85 -0.75 14.91
C MET A 135 7.18 -0.23 15.46
N PRO A 136 7.26 1.04 15.92
CA PRO A 136 8.54 1.68 16.29
C PRO A 136 9.27 1.00 17.45
N ASN A 137 8.52 0.36 18.36
CA ASN A 137 9.06 -0.30 19.54
C ASN A 137 9.18 -1.83 19.36
N CYS A 138 9.13 -2.34 18.14
CA CYS A 138 9.38 -3.75 17.89
C CYS A 138 10.81 -4.12 18.36
N PRO A 139 10.98 -5.19 19.17
CA PRO A 139 12.31 -5.62 19.63
C PRO A 139 13.21 -6.11 18.49
N GLU A 140 12.59 -6.57 17.41
CA GLU A 140 13.25 -7.03 16.20
C GLU A 140 13.19 -6.01 15.05
N ALA A 141 13.87 -6.35 13.95
CA ALA A 141 13.78 -5.58 12.71
C ALA A 141 12.33 -5.52 12.22
N SER A 142 11.77 -4.32 12.13
CA SER A 142 10.45 -4.06 11.55
C SER A 142 10.55 -3.05 10.40
N ALA A 143 9.70 -3.21 9.38
CA ALA A 143 9.62 -2.25 8.29
C ALA A 143 8.82 -1.00 8.69
N PRO A 144 9.21 0.21 8.27
CA PRO A 144 8.46 1.43 8.56
C PRO A 144 7.05 1.46 7.96
N LEU A 145 6.78 0.62 6.96
CA LEU A 145 5.46 0.46 6.37
C LEU A 145 5.17 -1.02 6.16
N ASN A 146 4.07 -1.52 6.73
CA ASN A 146 3.52 -2.84 6.45
C ASN A 146 2.06 -2.69 6.08
N LEU A 147 1.68 -2.98 4.83
CA LEU A 147 0.28 -2.96 4.41
C LEU A 147 -0.51 -3.94 5.28
N CYS A 148 -1.50 -3.44 6.03
CA CYS A 148 -2.30 -4.24 6.94
C CYS A 148 -3.77 -4.34 6.52
N ALA A 149 -4.29 -3.37 5.75
CA ALA A 149 -5.62 -3.42 5.18
C ALA A 149 -5.69 -2.55 3.92
N PHE A 150 -6.63 -2.86 3.02
CA PHE A 150 -7.01 -1.97 1.94
C PHE A 150 -8.45 -2.23 1.55
N GLU A 151 -9.13 -1.19 1.09
CA GLU A 151 -10.50 -1.27 0.59
C GLU A 151 -10.65 -0.42 -0.67
N LYS A 152 -11.45 -0.91 -1.61
CA LYS A 152 -11.71 -0.23 -2.88
C LYS A 152 -13.15 0.26 -2.94
N ILE A 153 -13.32 1.51 -3.34
CA ILE A 153 -14.64 2.12 -3.48
C ILE A 153 -14.79 2.77 -4.83
N TYR A 154 -15.95 2.58 -5.45
CA TYR A 154 -16.37 3.29 -6.66
C TYR A 154 -17.32 4.43 -6.26
N LEU A 155 -17.12 5.61 -6.84
CA LEU A 155 -17.91 6.80 -6.56
C LEU A 155 -18.23 7.57 -7.85
N GLU A 156 -19.48 7.99 -7.97
CA GLU A 156 -19.91 8.98 -8.96
C GLU A 156 -19.32 10.37 -8.65
N PRO A 157 -19.24 11.29 -9.63
CA PRO A 157 -18.76 12.66 -9.40
C PRO A 157 -19.50 13.35 -8.25
N GLY A 158 -18.77 13.96 -7.32
CA GLY A 158 -19.33 14.65 -6.15
C GLY A 158 -19.86 13.74 -5.04
N ALA A 159 -19.93 12.42 -5.27
CA ALA A 159 -20.36 11.48 -4.23
C ALA A 159 -19.29 11.32 -3.15
N ARG A 160 -19.75 11.05 -1.92
CA ARG A 160 -18.89 10.71 -0.78
C ARG A 160 -19.49 9.53 -0.03
N GLN A 161 -18.63 8.65 0.48
CA GLN A 161 -19.06 7.50 1.25
C GLN A 161 -17.98 7.12 2.27
N SER A 162 -18.42 6.65 3.44
CA SER A 162 -17.52 6.13 4.48
C SER A 162 -17.18 4.66 4.23
N LEU A 163 -15.90 4.35 4.36
CA LEU A 163 -15.34 3.00 4.40
C LEU A 163 -14.92 2.67 5.82
N SER A 164 -15.13 1.42 6.22
CA SER A 164 -14.56 0.86 7.45
C SER A 164 -13.56 -0.21 7.07
N LEU A 165 -12.28 0.02 7.38
CA LEU A 165 -11.19 -0.93 7.14
C LEU A 165 -10.89 -1.69 8.43
N ILE A 166 -10.79 -3.01 8.32
CA ILE A 166 -10.46 -3.90 9.43
C ILE A 166 -8.94 -4.09 9.46
N VAL A 167 -8.31 -3.65 10.54
CA VAL A 167 -6.89 -3.87 10.81
C VAL A 167 -6.77 -5.08 11.74
N PRO A 168 -6.27 -6.23 11.25
CA PRO A 168 -6.25 -7.44 12.04
C PRO A 168 -5.23 -7.33 13.19
N LYS A 169 -5.51 -7.94 14.35
CA LYS A 169 -4.56 -7.99 15.50
C LYS A 169 -3.16 -8.45 15.06
N ARG A 170 -3.11 -9.43 14.15
CA ARG A 170 -1.92 -10.00 13.50
C ARG A 170 -0.99 -8.94 12.86
N ALA A 171 -1.52 -7.79 12.45
CA ALA A 171 -0.74 -6.72 11.82
C ALA A 171 0.26 -6.07 12.78
N PHE A 172 0.02 -6.15 14.08
CA PHE A 172 0.81 -5.52 15.14
C PHE A 172 1.84 -6.46 15.76
N ALA A 173 2.14 -7.57 15.09
CA ALA A 173 2.93 -8.64 15.66
C ALA A 173 4.03 -9.08 14.69
N TYR A 174 5.20 -9.35 15.24
CA TYR A 174 6.40 -9.80 14.54
C TYR A 174 6.64 -11.29 14.85
N PHE A 175 7.43 -11.97 14.02
CA PHE A 175 7.79 -13.36 14.29
C PHE A 175 9.01 -13.34 15.20
N ASP A 176 8.88 -13.90 16.39
CA ASP A 176 9.95 -13.98 17.39
C ASP A 176 10.65 -15.33 17.20
N GLU A 177 11.90 -15.29 16.74
CA GLU A 177 12.66 -16.51 16.44
C GLU A 177 13.02 -17.31 17.71
N ASP A 178 13.21 -16.63 18.84
CA ASP A 178 13.53 -17.28 20.13
C ASP A 178 12.30 -17.99 20.69
N ALA A 179 11.11 -17.38 20.58
CA ALA A 179 9.85 -17.97 20.97
C ALA A 179 9.32 -18.99 19.94
N ASN A 180 9.81 -18.93 18.69
CA ASN A 180 9.30 -19.67 17.53
C ASN A 180 7.78 -19.52 17.37
N ASP A 181 7.29 -18.32 17.64
CA ASP A 181 5.89 -17.95 17.49
C ASP A 181 5.82 -16.46 17.18
N TRP A 182 4.63 -16.02 16.90
CA TRP A 182 4.37 -14.64 16.64
C TRP A 182 4.02 -13.87 17.91
N THR A 183 4.74 -12.78 18.12
CA THR A 183 4.63 -11.96 19.33
C THR A 183 4.11 -10.57 18.99
N ALA A 184 3.20 -10.05 19.81
CA ALA A 184 2.74 -8.68 19.68
C ALA A 184 3.90 -7.70 19.95
N ALA A 185 4.11 -6.73 19.06
CA ALA A 185 5.06 -5.66 19.32
C ALA A 185 4.54 -4.79 20.47
N PRO A 186 5.39 -4.36 21.41
CA PRO A 186 4.96 -3.55 22.54
C PRO A 186 4.72 -2.08 22.14
N GLY A 187 4.02 -1.36 23.01
CA GLY A 187 3.87 0.09 22.93
C GLY A 187 2.95 0.58 21.81
N PRO A 188 2.88 1.91 21.60
CA PRO A 188 2.03 2.48 20.57
C PRO A 188 2.53 2.11 19.16
N HIS A 189 1.58 1.77 18.28
CA HIS A 189 1.83 1.58 16.86
C HIS A 189 1.36 2.80 16.08
N GLN A 190 1.99 3.06 14.94
CA GLN A 190 1.55 4.12 14.05
C GLN A 190 0.82 3.50 12.86
N ILE A 191 -0.35 4.04 12.54
CA ILE A 191 -1.12 3.69 11.35
C ILE A 191 -1.01 4.83 10.35
N HIS A 192 -0.77 4.48 9.10
CA HIS A 192 -0.71 5.42 7.97
C HIS A 192 -1.86 5.14 7.01
N LEU A 193 -2.75 6.11 6.88
CA LEU A 193 -3.80 6.15 5.86
C LEU A 193 -3.23 6.74 4.58
N ALA A 194 -3.30 5.97 3.49
CA ALA A 194 -2.60 6.29 2.25
C ALA A 194 -3.36 5.82 1.01
N THR A 195 -2.95 6.30 -0.17
CA THR A 195 -3.40 5.78 -1.48
C THR A 195 -2.27 5.11 -2.27
N SER A 196 -1.05 5.12 -1.72
CA SER A 196 0.11 4.31 -2.11
C SER A 196 1.16 4.35 -0.99
N ALA A 197 2.16 3.47 -1.03
CA ALA A 197 3.25 3.49 -0.04
C ALA A 197 4.08 4.79 -0.04
N ALA A 198 3.94 5.66 -1.04
CA ALA A 198 4.59 6.98 -1.08
C ALA A 198 3.61 8.16 -0.99
N ASN A 199 2.31 7.90 -0.78
CA ASN A 199 1.30 8.94 -0.68
C ASN A 199 0.46 8.77 0.60
N ILE A 200 1.10 9.01 1.73
CA ILE A 200 0.49 9.02 3.05
C ILE A 200 -0.30 10.31 3.21
N GLN A 201 -1.58 10.20 3.55
CA GLN A 201 -2.49 11.33 3.77
C GLN A 201 -2.55 11.70 5.25
N HIS A 202 -2.66 10.69 6.12
CA HIS A 202 -2.74 10.87 7.57
C HIS A 202 -1.94 9.78 8.28
N SER A 203 -1.35 10.14 9.43
CA SER A 203 -0.71 9.20 10.35
C SER A 203 -1.27 9.42 11.75
N PHE A 204 -1.57 8.35 12.48
CA PHE A 204 -2.13 8.43 13.84
C PHE A 204 -1.69 7.23 14.67
N ASN A 205 -1.71 7.40 15.99
CA ASN A 205 -1.35 6.33 16.92
C ASN A 205 -2.53 5.39 17.15
N MET A 206 -2.24 4.10 17.23
CA MET A 206 -3.18 3.07 17.62
C MET A 206 -2.54 2.21 18.70
N ALA A 207 -3.22 2.07 19.83
CA ALA A 207 -2.79 1.22 20.93
C ALA A 207 -3.71 0.01 21.06
N PHE A 208 -3.13 -1.12 21.47
CA PHE A 208 -3.89 -2.18 22.13
C PHE A 208 -3.86 -1.89 23.63
N LYS A 209 -5.01 -2.04 24.30
CA LYS A 209 -4.98 -2.13 25.76
C LYS A 209 -4.39 -3.50 26.06
N GLU A 210 -3.27 -3.49 26.79
CA GLU A 210 -2.69 -4.68 27.42
C GLU A 210 -3.70 -5.32 28.41
#